data_AF-A0AAV5UL65-F1
#
_entry.id   AF-A0AAV5UL65-F1
#
_cell.length_a   1.000
_cell.length_b   1.000
_cell.length_c   1.000
_cell.angle_alpha   90.00
_cell.angle_beta   90.00
_cell.angle_gamma   90.00
#
_symmetry.space_group_name_H-M   'P 1'
#
loop_
_entity.id
_entity.type
_entity.pdbx_description
1 polymer ?
#
loop_
_entity_poly.entity_id
_entity_poly.type
_entity_poly.pdbx_seq_one_letter_code
_entity_poly.pdbx_strand_id
1 'polypeptide(L)' 'ISKCKEIGADPIIIHSAEQQNDWSKRWEAADHGVPVIGLVCNSNTQQWEWSDGSAVDFKPNSSFNSP' A
#
# COMPACT_ATOMS: atom_id res chain seq x y z
N ILE A 1 -9.89 -4.35 2.12
CA ILE A 1 -8.96 -5.05 3.06
C ILE A 1 -9.53 -6.37 3.55
N SER A 2 -10.80 -6.44 3.99
CA SER A 2 -11.40 -7.67 4.56
C SER A 2 -11.28 -8.92 3.68
N LYS A 3 -11.42 -8.79 2.36
CA LYS A 3 -11.27 -9.92 1.41
C LYS A 3 -9.87 -10.57 1.40
N CYS A 4 -8.80 -9.82 1.66
CA CYS A 4 -7.45 -10.40 1.76
C CYS A 4 -7.36 -11.29 3.00
N LYS A 5 -7.92 -10.82 4.13
CA LYS A 5 -7.92 -11.57 5.39
C LYS A 5 -8.76 -12.85 5.32
N GLU A 6 -9.83 -12.85 4.53
CA GLU A 6 -10.68 -14.04 4.30
C GLU A 6 -9.89 -15.21 3.68
N ILE A 7 -8.83 -14.93 2.91
CA ILE A 7 -7.95 -15.95 2.31
C ILE A 7 -6.64 -16.14 3.09
N GLY A 8 -6.54 -15.59 4.30
CA GLY A 8 -5.31 -15.66 5.12
C GLY A 8 -4.15 -14.87 4.53
N ALA A 9 -4.41 -13.85 3.71
CA ALA A 9 -3.41 -12.97 3.12
C ALA A 9 -3.54 -11.54 3.64
N ASP A 10 -2.45 -10.79 3.57
CA ASP A 10 -2.45 -9.36 3.86
C ASP A 10 -2.55 -8.54 2.56
N PRO A 11 -3.18 -7.36 2.60
CA PRO A 11 -3.06 -6.39 1.52
C PRO A 11 -1.61 -5.97 1.28
N ILE A 12 -1.33 -5.35 0.14
CA ILE A 12 0.02 -4.90 -0.22
C ILE A 12 0.53 -3.87 0.80
N ILE A 13 1.68 -4.18 1.43
CA ILE A 13 2.44 -3.31 2.35
C ILE A 13 3.75 -2.90 1.67
N ILE A 14 4.17 -1.64 1.83
CA ILE A 14 5.33 -1.09 1.12
C ILE A 14 6.26 -0.36 2.10
N HIS A 15 7.48 -0.85 2.22
CA HIS A 15 8.57 -0.31 3.06
C HIS A 15 9.80 0.12 2.24
N SER A 16 9.82 -0.11 0.92
CA SER A 16 10.95 0.29 0.09
C SER A 16 10.57 0.64 -1.34
N ALA A 17 11.47 1.36 -2.02
CA ALA A 17 11.32 1.70 -3.42
C ALA A 17 11.35 0.47 -4.33
N GLU A 18 12.09 -0.57 -3.95
CA GLU A 18 12.13 -1.84 -4.68
C GLU A 18 10.77 -2.54 -4.61
N GLN A 19 10.17 -2.63 -3.41
CA GLN A 19 8.83 -3.19 -3.24
C GLN A 19 7.78 -2.39 -4.03
N GLN A 20 7.84 -1.05 -3.98
CA GLN A 20 6.97 -0.20 -4.78
C GLN A 20 7.09 -0.50 -6.28
N ASN A 21 8.32 -0.57 -6.80
CA ASN A 21 8.59 -0.85 -8.21
C ASN A 21 8.09 -2.24 -8.63
N ASP A 22 8.29 -3.24 -7.78
CA ASP A 22 7.88 -4.62 -8.08
C ASP A 22 6.36 -4.76 -8.10
N TRP A 23 5.66 -4.16 -7.13
CA TRP A 23 4.20 -4.14 -7.12
C TRP A 23 3.63 -3.31 -8.28
N SER A 24 4.24 -2.17 -8.61
CA SER A 24 3.84 -1.37 -9.78
C SER A 24 3.92 -2.17 -11.08
N LYS A 25 5.03 -2.85 -11.34
CA LYS A 25 5.20 -3.66 -12.57
C LYS A 25 4.22 -4.83 -12.64
N ARG A 26 4.01 -5.53 -11.52
CA ARG A 26 3.04 -6.63 -11.45
C ARG A 26 1.63 -6.15 -11.74
N TRP A 27 1.29 -4.95 -11.27
CA TRP A 27 -0.03 -4.36 -11.50
C TRP A 27 -0.21 -3.89 -12.95
N GLU A 28 0.77 -3.18 -13.51
CA GLU A 28 0.76 -2.76 -14.93
C GLU A 28 0.58 -3.95 -15.88
N ALA A 29 1.18 -5.09 -15.56
CA ALA A 29 1.06 -6.31 -16.35
C ALA A 29 -0.31 -7.02 -16.20
N ALA A 30 -1.09 -6.72 -15.15
CA ALA A 30 -2.30 -7.45 -14.80
C ALA A 30 -3.59 -6.84 -15.38
N ASP A 31 -3.54 -5.67 -16.01
CA ASP A 31 -4.71 -4.92 -16.53
C ASP A 31 -5.87 -4.84 -15.52
N HIS A 32 -5.53 -4.61 -14.26
CA HIS A 32 -6.47 -4.40 -13.18
C HIS A 32 -6.43 -2.90 -12.82
N GLY A 33 -7.56 -2.31 -12.41
CA GLY A 33 -7.73 -0.85 -12.25
C GLY A 33 -6.73 -0.15 -11.31
N VAL A 34 -7.15 0.29 -10.11
CA VAL A 34 -6.23 0.88 -9.11
C VAL A 34 -5.92 -0.18 -8.05
N PRO A 35 -4.64 -0.42 -7.69
CA PRO A 35 -4.32 -1.45 -6.71
C PRO A 35 -4.79 -1.03 -5.31
N VAL A 36 -5.37 -1.98 -4.58
CA VAL A 36 -5.71 -1.77 -3.16
C VAL A 36 -4.49 -2.13 -2.31
N ILE A 37 -3.95 -1.15 -1.61
CA ILE A 37 -2.87 -1.33 -0.63
C ILE A 37 -3.43 -1.39 0.81
N GLY A 38 -2.60 -1.83 1.75
CA GLY A 38 -2.96 -1.98 3.17
C GLY A 38 -2.87 -0.72 4.01
N LEU A 39 -2.81 0.46 3.40
CA LEU A 39 -2.71 1.72 4.14
C LEU A 39 -4.08 2.08 4.73
N VAL A 40 -4.17 2.21 6.05
CA VAL A 40 -5.40 2.51 6.79
C VAL A 40 -5.23 3.72 7.69
N CYS A 41 -6.32 4.43 7.97
CA CYS A 41 -6.32 5.55 8.90
C CYS A 41 -6.69 5.03 10.30
N ASN A 42 -5.77 5.16 11.25
CA ASN A 42 -6.06 4.87 12.64
C ASN A 42 -7.00 5.95 13.20
N SER A 43 -8.24 5.60 13.52
CA SER A 43 -9.23 6.58 13.98
C SER A 43 -8.92 7.18 15.37
N ASN A 44 -8.07 6.53 16.16
CA ASN A 44 -7.69 7.02 17.49
C ASN A 44 -6.53 8.01 17.41
N THR A 45 -5.49 7.67 16.63
CA THR A 45 -4.29 8.51 16.52
C THR A 45 -4.35 9.51 15.37
N GLN A 46 -5.36 9.38 14.49
CA GLN A 46 -5.55 10.15 13.27
C GLN A 46 -4.34 10.09 12.31
N GLN A 47 -3.58 9.00 12.38
CA GLN A 47 -2.39 8.78 11.57
C GLN A 47 -2.59 7.60 10.61
N TRP A 48 -1.89 7.65 9.49
CA TRP A 48 -1.80 6.50 8.60
C TRP A 48 -0.97 5.39 9.24
N GLU A 49 -1.47 4.17 9.15
CA GLU A 49 -0.80 2.95 9.60
C GLU A 49 -0.98 1.85 8.55
N TRP A 50 -0.06 0.89 8.55
CA TRP A 50 -0.24 -0.31 7.74
C TRP A 50 -1.18 -1.29 8.45
N SER A 51 -2.00 -2.00 7.67
CA SER A 51 -3.01 -2.92 8.21
C SER A 51 -2.45 -4.15 8.93
N ASP A 52 -1.14 -4.40 8.78
CA ASP A 52 -0.38 -5.44 9.49
C ASP A 52 0.24 -4.93 10.82
N GLY A 53 0.11 -3.63 11.10
CA GLY A 53 0.66 -2.97 12.29
C GLY A 53 2.11 -2.51 12.16
N SER A 54 2.74 -2.69 10.99
CA SER A 54 4.08 -2.18 10.73
C SER A 54 4.09 -0.64 10.62
N ALA A 55 5.27 -0.04 10.85
CA ALA A 55 5.43 1.40 10.80
C ALA A 55 5.33 1.94 9.36
N VAL A 56 4.73 3.12 9.18
CA VAL A 56 4.79 3.85 7.91
C VAL A 56 6.13 4.56 7.81
N ASP A 57 7.12 3.88 7.26
CA ASP A 57 8.52 4.31 7.16
C ASP A 57 8.96 4.62 5.71
N PHE A 58 8.11 4.29 4.74
CA PHE A 58 8.36 4.56 3.33
C PHE A 58 7.31 5.47 2.73
N LYS A 59 7.79 6.53 2.06
CA LYS A 59 6.99 7.41 1.23
C LYS A 59 7.71 7.56 -0.11
N PRO A 60 7.09 7.17 -1.24
CA PRO A 60 7.71 7.36 -2.54
C PRO A 60 7.96 8.85 -2.77
N ASN A 61 9.13 9.18 -3.33
CA ASN A 61 9.48 10.56 -3.61
C ASN A 61 8.48 11.14 -4.60
N SER A 62 7.78 12.21 -4.20
CA SER A 62 6.67 12.77 -4.94
C SER A 62 7.19 13.58 -6.13
N SER A 63 7.37 12.94 -7.28
CA SER A 63 7.32 13.65 -8.58
C SER A 63 5.89 14.00 -8.98
N PHE A 64 4.87 13.60 -8.20
CA PHE A 64 3.47 14.00 -8.36
C PHE A 64 3.11 15.22 -7.50
N ASN A 65 3.89 16.29 -7.62
CA ASN A 65 3.34 17.65 -7.48
C ASN A 65 3.23 18.21 -8.90
N SER A 66 2.08 18.01 -9.54
CA SER A 66 1.64 18.93 -10.60
C SER A 66 0.50 19.77 -10.03
N PRO A 67 0.52 21.11 -10.22
CA PRO A 67 -0.50 22.03 -9.75
C PRO A 67 -1.88 21.78 -10.39
#